data_AF-A0AAC9PUU2-F1
#
_entry.id   AF-A0AAC9PUU2-F1
#
_cell.length_a   1.000
_cell.length_b   1.000
_cell.length_c   1.000
_cell.angle_alpha   90.00
_cell.angle_beta   90.00
_cell.angle_gamma   90.00
#
_symmetry.space_group_name_H-M   'P 1'
#
loop_
_entity.id
_entity.type
_entity.pdbx_description
1 polymer ?
#
loop_
_entity_poly.entity_id
_entity_poly.type
_entity_poly.pdbx_seq_one_letter_code
_entity_poly.pdbx_strand_id
1 'polypeptide(L)'
;MTPDEREVAAEPLMRRQPAPPLVGIFLDLYTVFVNVGEPVPLDGDRTSTICGATVTIGPVAVDGPAGVVPYVQDCAYCAAILDGDTTPALFTAGWSLCLRRIDPDGRPGPVHIIGAEGVDDTTLTTRCGNRIMLDDTTEQVDPGHGVPCTPCLLRSTPN
;
A
#
# COMPACT_ATOMS: atom_id res chain seq x y z
N MET A 1 -5.86 4.71 34.69
CA MET A 1 -6.15 3.32 34.29
C MET A 1 -4.83 2.57 34.34
N THR A 2 -4.75 1.52 35.15
CA THR A 2 -3.63 0.59 35.12
C THR A 2 -3.69 -0.23 33.81
N PRO A 3 -2.59 -0.85 33.36
CA PRO A 3 -2.54 -1.63 32.12
C PRO A 3 -3.55 -2.80 32.01
N ASP A 4 -4.23 -3.15 33.11
CA ASP A 4 -5.09 -4.34 33.24
C ASP A 4 -6.60 -4.08 33.05
N GLU A 5 -7.05 -2.84 32.89
CA GLU A 5 -8.47 -2.54 32.59
C GLU A 5 -8.66 -2.26 31.09
N ARG A 6 -8.37 -3.26 30.26
CA ARG A 6 -8.69 -3.17 28.83
C ARG A 6 -10.18 -3.34 28.62
N GLU A 7 -10.75 -2.46 27.80
CA GLU A 7 -12.13 -2.64 27.32
C GLU A 7 -12.24 -3.98 26.60
N VAL A 8 -13.31 -4.71 26.90
CA VAL A 8 -13.62 -6.01 26.29
C VAL A 8 -14.78 -5.81 25.32
N ALA A 9 -14.68 -6.41 24.13
CA ALA A 9 -15.71 -6.30 23.12
C ALA A 9 -17.03 -6.94 23.61
N ALA A 10 -18.07 -6.12 23.74
CA ALA A 10 -19.42 -6.56 24.12
C ALA A 10 -20.20 -7.15 22.93
N GLU A 11 -19.80 -6.81 21.71
CA GLU A 11 -20.30 -7.32 20.44
C GLU A 11 -19.13 -7.54 19.47
N PRO A 12 -19.28 -8.33 18.40
CA PRO A 12 -18.23 -8.51 17.42
C PRO A 12 -17.82 -7.19 16.77
N LEU A 13 -16.51 -6.90 16.74
CA LEU A 13 -15.97 -5.68 16.15
C LEU A 13 -15.12 -6.00 14.92
N MET A 14 -15.30 -5.22 13.86
CA MET A 14 -14.41 -5.18 12.71
C MET A 14 -13.66 -3.85 12.70
N ARG A 15 -12.33 -3.91 12.80
CA ARG A 15 -11.45 -2.76 12.70
C ARG A 15 -10.59 -2.87 11.45
N ARG A 16 -10.54 -1.79 10.67
CA ARG A 16 -9.68 -1.69 9.48
C ARG A 16 -8.35 -1.06 9.90
N GLN A 17 -7.23 -1.72 9.63
CA GLN A 17 -5.89 -1.27 10.00
C GLN A 17 -5.00 -1.22 8.76
N PRO A 18 -4.63 -0.03 8.28
CA PRO A 18 -3.62 0.08 7.24
C PRO A 18 -2.26 -0.38 7.79
N ALA A 19 -1.47 -1.01 6.95
CA ALA A 19 -0.08 -1.35 7.21
C ALA A 19 0.73 -1.23 5.92
N PRO A 20 2.05 -1.00 5.99
CA PRO A 20 2.90 -1.11 4.82
C PRO A 20 2.57 -2.40 4.07
N PRO A 21 2.34 -2.32 2.76
CA PRO A 21 2.01 -3.52 2.03
C PRO A 21 3.22 -4.42 2.04
N LEU A 22 2.99 -5.72 1.92
CA LEU A 22 4.10 -6.63 1.66
C LEU A 22 4.79 -6.20 0.34
N VAL A 23 3.98 -5.78 -0.65
CA VAL A 23 4.36 -5.31 -2.00
C VAL A 23 3.29 -4.33 -2.58
N GLY A 24 3.36 -3.00 -2.36
CA GLY A 24 2.57 -1.92 -3.02
C GLY A 24 3.04 -0.46 -2.75
N ILE A 25 2.91 0.54 -3.64
CA ILE A 25 3.29 1.94 -3.24
C ILE A 25 2.28 2.49 -2.21
N PHE A 26 1.46 1.59 -1.70
CA PHE A 26 0.07 1.70 -1.38
C PHE A 26 -0.16 0.73 -0.21
N LEU A 27 -0.47 1.23 0.98
CA LEU A 27 -0.75 0.44 2.18
C LEU A 27 -1.81 -0.63 1.95
N ASP A 28 -1.69 -1.75 2.63
CA ASP A 28 -2.74 -2.77 2.72
C ASP A 28 -3.66 -2.46 3.90
N LEU A 29 -4.97 -2.42 3.67
CA LEU A 29 -6.02 -2.25 4.65
C LEU A 29 -6.46 -3.63 5.14
N TYR A 30 -5.84 -4.06 6.23
CA TYR A 30 -6.18 -5.32 6.85
C TYR A 30 -7.45 -5.20 7.69
N THR A 31 -8.20 -6.30 7.81
CA THR A 31 -9.32 -6.40 8.74
C THR A 31 -8.90 -7.15 9.97
N VAL A 32 -9.04 -6.52 11.13
CA VAL A 32 -8.92 -7.12 12.45
C VAL A 32 -10.32 -7.40 12.94
N PHE A 33 -10.57 -8.65 13.30
CA PHE A 33 -11.82 -9.06 13.92
C PHE A 33 -11.57 -9.30 15.41
N VAL A 34 -12.42 -8.73 16.26
CA VAL A 34 -12.37 -8.93 17.72
C VAL A 34 -13.68 -9.58 18.11
N ASN A 35 -13.60 -10.78 18.71
CA ASN A 35 -14.78 -11.52 19.11
C ASN A 35 -15.30 -11.01 20.47
N VAL A 36 -16.55 -11.34 20.78
CA VAL A 36 -17.15 -11.04 22.09
C VAL A 36 -16.31 -11.66 23.20
N GLY A 37 -15.99 -10.87 24.22
CA GLY A 37 -15.17 -11.32 25.35
C GLY A 37 -13.66 -11.18 25.15
N GLU A 38 -13.21 -10.74 23.97
CA GLU A 38 -11.80 -10.43 23.71
C GLU A 38 -11.47 -8.95 24.00
N PRO A 39 -10.23 -8.64 24.43
CA PRO A 39 -9.82 -7.27 24.66
C PRO A 39 -9.76 -6.48 23.35
N VAL A 40 -10.33 -5.26 23.35
CA VAL A 40 -10.25 -4.34 22.22
C VAL A 40 -8.80 -3.86 22.05
N PRO A 41 -8.18 -4.03 20.87
CA PRO A 41 -6.81 -3.60 20.63
C PRO A 41 -6.64 -2.08 20.71
N LEU A 42 -5.60 -1.64 21.42
CA LEU A 42 -5.20 -0.24 21.57
C LEU A 42 -4.02 0.09 20.65
N ASP A 43 -3.77 1.39 20.45
CA ASP A 43 -2.63 1.84 19.66
C ASP A 43 -1.31 1.30 20.24
N GLY A 44 -0.46 0.76 19.35
CA GLY A 44 0.78 0.06 19.71
C GLY A 44 0.61 -1.46 19.88
N ASP A 45 -0.61 -1.97 20.04
CA ASP A 45 -0.83 -3.42 20.13
C ASP A 45 -0.52 -4.10 18.80
N ARG A 46 0.13 -5.27 18.88
CA ARG A 46 0.29 -6.18 17.73
C ARG A 46 -0.84 -7.19 17.74
N THR A 47 -1.61 -7.25 16.66
CA THR A 47 -2.76 -8.16 16.57
C THR A 47 -2.79 -8.91 15.24
N SER A 48 -3.47 -10.05 15.25
CA SER A 48 -3.71 -10.85 14.06
C SER A 48 -4.94 -10.32 13.32
N THR A 49 -4.80 -10.23 12.01
CA THR A 49 -5.88 -9.89 11.08
C THR A 49 -6.63 -11.16 10.68
N ILE A 50 -7.80 -11.04 10.06
CA ILE A 50 -8.60 -12.20 9.63
C ILE A 50 -7.87 -13.10 8.64
N CYS A 51 -6.92 -12.55 7.87
CA CYS A 51 -6.08 -13.33 6.96
C CYS A 51 -4.79 -13.88 7.62
N GLY A 52 -4.63 -13.69 8.93
CA GLY A 52 -3.47 -14.17 9.69
C GLY A 52 -2.23 -13.26 9.65
N ALA A 53 -2.26 -12.14 8.92
CA ALA A 53 -1.18 -11.16 8.97
C ALA A 53 -1.14 -10.45 10.33
N THR A 54 0.04 -10.14 10.85
CA THR A 54 0.20 -9.35 12.08
C THR A 54 0.34 -7.87 11.73
N VAL A 55 -0.51 -7.03 12.33
CA VAL A 55 -0.44 -5.57 12.18
C VAL A 55 -0.27 -4.89 13.54
N THR A 56 0.38 -3.73 13.55
CA THR A 56 0.40 -2.85 14.71
C THR A 56 -0.79 -1.91 14.62
N ILE A 57 -1.56 -1.84 15.69
CA ILE A 57 -2.74 -0.99 15.79
C ILE A 57 -2.31 0.46 15.99
N GLY A 58 -3.02 1.38 15.35
CA GLY A 58 -2.80 2.81 15.49
C GLY A 58 -2.34 3.45 14.19
N PRO A 59 -1.88 4.71 14.25
CA PRO A 59 -1.49 5.44 13.05
C PRO A 59 -0.28 4.76 12.37
N VAL A 60 -0.36 4.59 11.06
CA VAL A 60 0.81 4.16 10.27
C VAL A 60 1.77 5.35 10.20
N ALA A 61 2.95 5.20 10.80
CA ALA A 61 4.05 6.12 10.58
C ALA A 61 4.60 5.88 9.17
N VAL A 62 4.11 6.65 8.21
CA VAL A 62 4.79 6.83 6.93
C VAL A 62 5.59 8.11 7.03
N ASP A 63 6.85 8.09 6.60
CA ASP A 63 7.66 9.30 6.45
C ASP A 63 7.06 10.12 5.29
N GLY A 64 6.04 10.92 5.62
CA GLY A 64 5.26 11.70 4.68
C GLY A 64 4.65 12.93 5.37
N PRO A 65 4.18 13.93 4.61
CA PRO A 65 3.60 15.14 5.20
C PRO A 65 2.40 14.77 6.10
N ALA A 66 2.28 15.43 7.25
CA ALA A 66 1.16 15.23 8.16
C ALA A 66 -0.19 15.40 7.41
N GLY A 67 -1.04 14.37 7.46
CA GLY A 67 -2.34 14.36 6.77
C GLY A 67 -2.37 13.68 5.39
N VAL A 68 -1.25 13.14 4.88
CA VAL A 68 -1.21 12.34 3.65
C VAL A 68 -1.24 10.86 4.01
N VAL A 69 -2.34 10.17 3.67
CA VAL A 69 -2.43 8.71 3.78
C VAL A 69 -1.81 8.13 2.50
N PRO A 70 -0.82 7.22 2.58
CA PRO A 70 -0.37 6.53 1.38
C PRO A 70 -1.57 5.76 0.86
N TYR A 71 -1.69 5.65 -0.46
CA TYR A 71 -2.83 4.97 -1.10
C TYR A 71 -3.13 3.68 -0.35
N VAL A 72 -4.38 3.46 0.04
CA VAL A 72 -4.70 2.29 0.84
C VAL A 72 -5.58 1.40 0.01
N GLN A 73 -5.17 0.15 -0.04
CA GLN A 73 -5.81 -0.88 -0.78
C GLN A 73 -6.42 -1.92 0.12
N ASP A 74 -7.53 -2.51 -0.25
CA ASP A 74 -8.03 -3.63 0.52
C ASP A 74 -7.00 -4.76 0.50
N CYS A 75 -6.64 -5.27 1.68
CA CYS A 75 -5.84 -6.48 1.74
C CYS A 75 -6.61 -7.58 1.00
N ALA A 76 -6.07 -8.05 -0.12
CA ALA A 76 -6.74 -9.01 -0.99
C ALA A 76 -7.18 -10.28 -0.25
N TYR A 77 -6.41 -10.73 0.75
CA TYR A 77 -6.75 -11.89 1.57
C TYR A 77 -7.87 -11.63 2.57
N CYS A 78 -7.90 -10.45 3.19
CA CYS A 78 -9.00 -10.06 4.06
C CYS A 78 -10.30 -9.93 3.25
N ALA A 79 -10.23 -9.33 2.05
CA ALA A 79 -11.36 -9.23 1.15
C ALA A 79 -11.90 -10.61 0.73
N ALA A 80 -11.00 -11.56 0.38
CA ALA A 80 -11.39 -12.92 0.01
C ALA A 80 -12.12 -13.70 1.12
N ILE A 81 -11.76 -13.47 2.38
CA ILE A 81 -12.42 -14.11 3.54
C ILE A 81 -13.80 -13.50 3.78
N LEU A 82 -13.97 -12.20 3.53
CA LEU A 82 -15.21 -11.48 3.82
C LEU A 82 -16.29 -11.65 2.74
N ASP A 83 -15.91 -11.79 1.46
CA ASP A 83 -16.86 -11.61 0.35
C ASP A 83 -17.28 -12.88 -0.40
N GLY A 84 -16.74 -14.07 -0.12
CA GLY A 84 -17.16 -15.35 -0.77
C GLY A 84 -17.05 -15.42 -2.31
N ASP A 85 -16.80 -14.30 -2.98
CA ASP A 85 -16.57 -14.09 -4.38
C ASP A 85 -15.15 -13.58 -4.53
N THR A 86 -14.34 -14.29 -5.31
CA THR A 86 -12.89 -14.18 -5.35
C THR A 86 -12.38 -12.94 -6.08
N THR A 87 -13.25 -11.96 -6.33
CA THR A 87 -12.91 -10.70 -6.98
C THR A 87 -12.58 -9.70 -5.88
N PRO A 88 -11.29 -9.46 -5.54
CA PRO A 88 -10.96 -8.38 -4.63
C PRO A 88 -11.59 -7.10 -5.18
N ALA A 89 -12.51 -6.50 -4.43
CA ALA A 89 -12.90 -5.12 -4.65
C ALA A 89 -11.64 -4.29 -4.44
N LEU A 90 -10.98 -3.93 -5.54
CA LEU A 90 -9.84 -3.05 -5.54
C LEU A 90 -10.34 -1.67 -5.07
N PHE A 91 -10.39 -1.44 -3.77
CA PHE A 91 -9.87 -0.17 -3.25
C PHE A 91 -8.42 -0.19 -3.68
N THR A 92 -8.08 0.64 -4.66
CA THR A 92 -7.00 0.29 -5.57
C THR A 92 -5.68 0.12 -4.84
N ALA A 93 -4.87 -0.76 -5.41
CA ALA A 93 -4.01 -1.73 -4.73
C ALA A 93 -2.90 -2.13 -5.68
N GLY A 94 -1.62 -2.03 -5.30
CA GLY A 94 -0.55 -2.62 -6.12
C GLY A 94 0.84 -2.00 -6.01
N TRP A 95 1.84 -2.81 -6.37
CA TRP A 95 3.23 -2.36 -6.57
C TRP A 95 3.55 -2.12 -8.04
N SER A 96 4.36 -1.10 -8.26
CA SER A 96 4.76 -0.62 -9.57
C SER A 96 6.24 -0.34 -9.48
N LEU A 97 7.07 -0.88 -10.39
CA LEU A 97 8.45 -0.41 -10.50
C LEU A 97 8.36 1.07 -10.86
N CYS A 98 8.75 1.88 -9.89
CA CYS A 98 8.60 3.31 -9.85
C CYS A 98 9.99 3.88 -10.10
N LEU A 99 10.24 4.30 -11.34
CA LEU A 99 11.53 4.89 -11.70
C LEU A 99 11.35 6.36 -11.95
N ARG A 100 12.33 7.18 -11.57
CA ARG A 100 12.41 8.55 -12.05
C ARG A 100 13.77 8.81 -12.65
N ARG A 101 13.82 9.73 -13.60
CA ARG A 101 15.10 10.26 -14.06
C ARG A 101 15.50 11.45 -13.19
N ILE A 102 16.78 11.62 -12.96
CA ILE A 102 17.38 12.81 -12.41
C ILE A 102 17.76 13.70 -13.60
N ASP A 103 17.18 14.89 -13.65
CA ASP A 103 17.47 15.86 -14.69
C ASP A 103 18.93 16.35 -14.60
N PRO A 104 19.53 16.85 -15.69
CA PRO A 104 20.91 17.34 -15.69
C PRO A 104 21.20 18.46 -14.68
N ASP A 105 20.16 19.16 -14.22
CA ASP A 105 20.24 20.18 -13.16
C ASP A 105 20.12 19.59 -11.74
N GLY A 106 20.10 18.25 -11.62
CA GLY A 106 20.09 17.49 -10.38
C GLY A 106 18.69 17.25 -9.79
N ARG A 107 17.62 17.64 -10.49
CA ARG A 107 16.26 17.53 -9.96
C ARG A 107 15.63 16.16 -10.25
N PRO A 108 14.92 15.55 -9.29
CA PRO A 108 14.18 14.32 -9.53
C PRO A 108 12.94 14.58 -10.40
N GLY A 109 12.83 13.85 -11.50
CA GLY A 109 11.68 13.86 -12.41
C GLY A 109 10.48 13.04 -11.89
N PRO A 110 9.39 12.98 -12.66
CA PRO A 110 8.20 12.22 -12.30
C PRO A 110 8.49 10.72 -12.22
N VAL A 111 7.78 10.03 -11.31
CA VAL A 111 7.88 8.58 -11.16
C VAL A 111 7.10 7.90 -12.28
N HIS A 112 7.75 7.08 -13.07
CA HIS A 112 7.09 6.27 -14.05
C HIS A 112 6.86 4.87 -13.51
N ILE A 113 5.61 4.42 -13.67
CA ILE A 113 5.20 3.05 -13.38
C ILE A 113 5.50 2.21 -14.62
N ILE A 114 6.31 1.17 -14.48
CA ILE A 114 6.57 0.25 -15.58
C ILE A 114 5.30 -0.58 -15.91
N GLY A 115 5.02 -0.71 -17.21
CA GLY A 115 3.91 -1.54 -17.70
C GLY A 115 4.24 -3.03 -17.64
N ALA A 116 3.22 -3.89 -17.55
CA ALA A 116 3.41 -5.34 -17.36
C ALA A 116 4.18 -6.02 -18.50
N GLU A 117 4.17 -5.46 -19.71
CA GLU A 117 4.79 -6.02 -20.92
C GLU A 117 6.11 -5.31 -21.32
N GLY A 118 6.64 -4.43 -20.47
CA GLY A 118 7.56 -3.37 -20.88
C GLY A 118 9.03 -3.55 -20.53
N VAL A 119 9.67 -4.70 -20.79
CA VAL A 119 11.13 -4.87 -20.55
C VAL A 119 11.79 -5.46 -21.79
N ASP A 120 12.70 -4.70 -22.41
CA ASP A 120 13.72 -5.22 -23.33
C ASP A 120 15.13 -5.06 -22.71
N ASP A 121 16.16 -5.65 -23.32
CA ASP A 121 17.51 -5.86 -22.73
C ASP A 121 18.12 -4.63 -22.01
N THR A 122 17.75 -3.40 -22.39
CA THR A 122 18.19 -2.16 -21.69
C THR A 122 17.12 -1.06 -21.58
N THR A 123 15.90 -1.29 -22.06
CA THR A 123 14.84 -0.28 -22.11
C THR A 123 13.58 -0.77 -21.40
N LEU A 124 13.04 0.11 -20.54
CA LEU A 124 11.80 -0.11 -19.84
C LEU A 124 10.68 0.73 -20.46
N THR A 125 9.56 0.10 -20.79
CA THR A 125 8.37 0.79 -21.28
C THR A 125 7.41 1.03 -20.11
N THR A 126 7.17 2.30 -19.84
CA THR A 126 6.29 2.76 -18.78
C THR A 126 4.83 2.62 -19.20
N ARG A 127 3.90 2.61 -18.24
CA ARG A 127 2.46 2.60 -18.55
C ARG A 127 2.02 3.81 -19.39
N CYS A 128 2.73 4.93 -19.33
CA CYS A 128 2.46 6.09 -20.19
C CYS A 128 3.02 5.96 -21.62
N GLY A 129 3.72 4.85 -21.93
CA GLY A 129 4.37 4.61 -23.21
C GLY A 129 5.76 5.25 -23.32
N ASN A 130 6.28 5.88 -22.26
CA ASN A 130 7.66 6.38 -22.27
C ASN A 130 8.62 5.18 -22.25
N ARG A 131 9.75 5.35 -22.94
CA ARG A 131 10.87 4.43 -22.89
C ARG A 131 11.95 5.02 -22.01
N ILE A 132 12.28 4.35 -20.91
CA ILE A 132 13.34 4.73 -19.98
C ILE A 132 14.51 3.80 -20.21
N MET A 133 15.68 4.38 -20.49
CA MET A 133 16.94 3.65 -20.51
C MET A 133 17.44 3.53 -19.07
N LEU A 134 17.88 2.34 -18.66
CA LEU A 134 18.53 2.17 -17.38
C LEU A 134 19.97 2.70 -17.48
N ASP A 135 20.20 3.91 -16.95
CA ASP A 135 21.48 4.59 -16.91
C ASP A 135 21.71 5.28 -15.55
N ASP A 136 22.88 5.90 -15.38
CA ASP A 136 23.28 6.57 -14.13
C ASP A 136 22.40 7.78 -13.77
N THR A 137 21.50 8.20 -14.66
CA THR A 137 20.51 9.26 -14.40
C THR A 137 19.16 8.70 -13.96
N THR A 138 19.03 7.38 -13.77
CA THR A 138 17.76 6.72 -13.42
C THR A 138 17.80 6.17 -12.00
N GLU A 139 16.84 6.60 -11.18
CA GLU A 139 16.70 6.21 -9.79
C GLU A 139 15.45 5.34 -9.61
N GLN A 140 15.59 4.24 -8.88
CA GLN A 140 14.47 3.48 -8.36
C GLN A 140 13.91 4.16 -7.10
N VAL A 141 12.59 4.35 -7.07
CA VAL A 141 11.89 5.10 -6.04
C VAL A 141 11.18 4.14 -5.08
N ASP A 142 11.49 4.27 -3.78
CA ASP A 142 10.88 3.50 -2.71
C ASP A 142 9.37 3.73 -2.57
N PRO A 143 8.63 2.79 -1.96
CA PRO A 143 7.22 2.96 -1.64
C PRO A 143 6.99 4.20 -0.76
N GLY A 144 6.24 5.17 -1.27
CA GLY A 144 6.04 6.47 -0.59
C GLY A 144 7.05 7.57 -0.96
N HIS A 145 8.07 7.29 -1.78
CA HIS A 145 9.19 8.22 -2.07
C HIS A 145 9.10 8.94 -3.43
N GLY A 146 7.91 9.14 -4.00
CA GLY A 146 7.72 9.97 -5.22
C GLY A 146 6.32 9.92 -5.82
N VAL A 147 6.06 10.77 -6.83
CA VAL A 147 4.72 10.93 -7.46
C VAL A 147 4.68 10.29 -8.86
N PRO A 148 3.77 9.33 -9.10
CA PRO A 148 3.58 8.75 -10.44
C PRO A 148 3.23 9.79 -11.51
N CYS A 149 3.73 9.57 -12.72
CA CYS A 149 3.44 10.36 -13.90
C CYS A 149 1.93 10.30 -14.20
N THR A 150 1.29 11.42 -14.59
CA THR A 150 -0.17 11.48 -14.74
C THR A 150 -0.74 10.34 -15.61
N PRO A 151 -0.17 10.02 -16.79
CA PRO A 151 -0.71 8.91 -17.57
C PRO A 151 -0.36 7.53 -17.00
N CYS A 152 0.73 7.39 -16.24
CA CYS A 152 1.08 6.16 -15.53
C CYS A 152 0.06 5.86 -14.43
N LEU A 153 -0.35 6.91 -13.70
CA LEU A 153 -1.37 6.86 -12.67
C LEU A 153 -2.74 6.51 -13.26
N LEU A 154 -3.17 7.20 -14.32
CA LEU A 154 -4.46 6.96 -14.96
C LEU A 154 -4.57 5.57 -15.61
N ARG A 155 -3.45 4.97 -16.01
CA ARG A 155 -3.39 3.60 -16.54
C ARG A 155 -3.05 2.57 -15.47
N SER A 156 -3.01 2.99 -14.20
CA SER A 156 -2.83 2.10 -13.05
C SER A 156 -4.11 1.68 -12.37
N THR A 157 -5.23 2.28 -12.77
CA THR A 157 -6.58 1.85 -12.43
C THR A 157 -7.01 0.72 -13.36
N PRO A 158 -7.70 -0.34 -12.86
CA PRO A 158 -8.38 -1.29 -13.74
C PRO A 158 -9.44 -0.56 -14.56
N ASN A 159 -9.67 -1.03 -15.79
CA ASN A 159 -10.95 -0.83 -16.47
C ASN A 159 -11.94 -1.89 -16.00
#